data_AF-A0A945L070-F1
#
_entry.id   AF-A0A945L070-F1
#
_cell.length_a   1.000
_cell.length_b   1.000
_cell.length_c   1.000
_cell.angle_alpha   90.00
_cell.angle_beta   90.00
_cell.angle_gamma   90.00
#
_symmetry.space_group_name_H-M   'P 1'
#
loop_
_entity.id
_entity.type
_entity.pdbx_description
1 polymer ?
#
loop_
_entity_poly.entity_id
_entity_poly.type
_entity_poly.pdbx_seq_one_letter_code
_entity_poly.pdbx_strand_id
1 'polypeptide(L)'
;TEVLEHLSHPQMELDRLISMLNPHGVLAVMTQILTKKVDFATWYYKNDPTHIAFFSEKTLQFLANKWQARVEIIGDNVALFFPGK
;
A
#
# COMPACT_ATOMS: atom_id res chain seq x y z
N THR A 1 -3.96 -0.12 -12.84
CA THR A 1 -3.76 -1.51 -12.40
C THR A 1 -3.54 -1.46 -10.90
N GLU A 2 -4.41 -2.09 -10.13
CA GLU A 2 -4.37 -2.13 -8.66
C GLU A 2 -4.13 -3.59 -8.25
N VAL A 3 -3.35 -3.80 -7.18
CA VAL A 3 -2.94 -5.16 -6.74
C VAL A 3 -3.00 -5.32 -5.23
N LEU A 4 -2.78 -4.25 -4.46
CA LEU A 4 -2.53 -4.36 -3.02
C LEU A 4 -3.72 -4.95 -2.26
N GLU A 5 -4.94 -4.57 -2.65
CA GLU A 5 -6.21 -5.05 -2.09
C GLU A 5 -6.49 -6.53 -2.35
N HIS A 6 -5.81 -7.14 -3.33
CA HIS A 6 -5.99 -8.55 -3.70
C HIS A 6 -5.03 -9.50 -2.97
N LEU A 7 -4.04 -8.97 -2.24
CA LEU A 7 -3.04 -9.79 -1.56
C LEU A 7 -3.64 -10.43 -0.30
N SER A 8 -3.70 -11.77 -0.27
CA SER A 8 -4.15 -12.51 0.91
C SER A 8 -3.16 -12.45 2.08
N HIS A 9 -1.87 -12.30 1.78
CA HIS A 9 -0.79 -12.19 2.75
C HIS A 9 0.09 -10.96 2.43
N PRO A 10 -0.45 -9.73 2.55
CA PRO A 10 0.20 -8.53 2.05
C PRO A 10 1.56 -8.28 2.73
N GLN A 11 1.69 -8.60 4.02
CA GLN A 11 2.96 -8.47 4.72
C GLN A 11 4.06 -9.33 4.08
N MET A 12 3.78 -10.60 3.80
CA MET A 12 4.75 -11.53 3.23
C MET A 12 5.23 -11.05 1.86
N GLU A 13 4.30 -10.70 0.98
CA GLU A 13 4.63 -10.28 -0.38
C GLU A 13 5.35 -8.94 -0.41
N LEU A 14 4.92 -7.97 0.41
CA LEU A 14 5.56 -6.65 0.42
C LEU A 14 6.95 -6.68 1.06
N ASP A 15 7.14 -7.45 2.13
CA ASP A 15 8.47 -7.67 2.72
C ASP A 15 9.41 -8.34 1.69
N ARG A 16 8.89 -9.32 0.93
CA ARG A 16 9.65 -9.96 -0.15
C ARG A 16 10.02 -8.95 -1.24
N LEU A 17 9.05 -8.21 -1.78
CA LEU A 17 9.27 -7.25 -2.86
C LEU A 17 10.26 -6.15 -2.48
N ILE A 18 10.13 -5.58 -1.27
CA ILE A 18 11.02 -4.50 -0.85
C ILE A 18 12.46 -4.99 -0.64
N SER A 19 12.64 -6.24 -0.19
CA SER A 19 13.98 -6.85 -0.04
C SER A 19 14.68 -7.16 -1.37
N MET A 20 13.92 -7.25 -2.47
CA MET A 20 14.44 -7.52 -3.81
C MET A 20 14.88 -6.24 -4.54
N LEU A 21 14.67 -5.06 -3.95
CA LEU A 21 15.04 -3.81 -4.59
C LEU A 21 16.56 -3.71 -4.73
N ASN A 22 16.99 -3.26 -5.91
CA ASN A 22 18.36 -2.82 -6.10
C ASN A 22 18.68 -1.61 -5.19
N PRO A 23 19.96 -1.31 -4.96
CA PRO A 23 20.34 -0.11 -4.24
C PRO A 23 19.73 1.15 -4.90
N HIS A 24 18.99 1.96 -4.15
CA HIS A 24 18.19 3.12 -4.62
C HIS A 24 16.92 2.76 -5.42
N GLY A 25 16.52 1.49 -5.44
CA GLY A 25 15.24 1.05 -5.99
C GLY A 25 14.06 1.61 -5.20
N VAL A 26 12.92 1.71 -5.86
CA VAL A 26 11.66 2.22 -5.30
C VAL A 26 10.60 1.14 -5.45
N LEU A 27 9.85 0.87 -4.37
CA LEU A 27 8.66 0.03 -4.45
C LEU A 27 7.44 0.93 -4.66
N ALA A 28 6.85 0.86 -5.85
CA ALA A 28 5.60 1.54 -6.17
C ALA A 28 4.44 0.56 -6.06
N VAL A 29 3.37 0.95 -5.35
CA VAL A 29 2.14 0.16 -5.23
C VAL A 29 0.92 1.03 -5.53
N MET A 30 -0.15 0.39 -6.00
CA MET A 30 -1.42 1.05 -6.30
C MET A 30 -2.59 0.30 -5.64
N THR A 31 -3.43 1.06 -4.93
CA THR A 31 -4.68 0.64 -4.27
C THR A 31 -5.44 1.89 -3.84
N GLN A 32 -6.78 1.91 -3.89
CA GLN A 32 -7.50 3.06 -3.33
C GLN A 32 -7.26 3.20 -1.82
N ILE A 33 -6.82 4.39 -1.43
CA ILE A 33 -6.42 4.68 -0.05
C ILE A 33 -7.66 5.05 0.78
N LEU A 34 -7.90 4.28 1.83
CA LEU A 34 -8.94 4.53 2.80
C LEU A 34 -8.60 5.78 3.62
N THR A 35 -9.29 6.88 3.34
CA THR A 35 -9.18 8.14 4.07
C THR A 35 -10.34 8.33 5.06
N LYS A 36 -10.21 9.29 5.98
CA LYS A 36 -11.30 9.65 6.91
C LYS A 36 -12.57 10.17 6.24
N LYS A 37 -12.51 10.56 4.96
CA LYS A 37 -13.65 11.05 4.19
C LYS A 37 -14.51 9.92 3.61
N VAL A 38 -13.96 8.70 3.57
CA VAL A 38 -14.65 7.53 3.04
C VAL A 38 -15.54 6.94 4.12
N ASP A 39 -16.84 6.88 3.85
CA ASP A 39 -17.74 6.03 4.62
C ASP A 39 -17.56 4.58 4.17
N PHE A 40 -16.88 3.79 5.00
CA PHE A 40 -16.58 2.40 4.67
C PHE A 40 -17.86 1.60 4.41
N ALA A 41 -18.98 1.86 5.11
CA ALA A 41 -20.21 1.07 4.93
C ALA A 41 -20.76 1.18 3.50
N THR A 42 -20.66 2.36 2.88
CA THR A 42 -21.20 2.65 1.54
C THR A 42 -20.13 2.68 0.44
N TRP A 43 -18.84 2.58 0.79
CA TRP A 43 -17.75 2.64 -0.17
C TRP A 43 -17.81 1.50 -1.19
N TYR A 44 -17.86 1.84 -2.48
CA TYR A 44 -18.01 0.86 -3.57
C TYR A 44 -16.80 -0.05 -3.72
N TYR A 45 -15.58 0.44 -3.43
CA TYR A 45 -14.34 -0.29 -3.65
C TYR A 45 -14.28 -1.59 -2.84
N LYS A 46 -14.90 -1.64 -1.65
CA LYS A 46 -14.93 -2.87 -0.84
C LYS A 46 -15.91 -3.93 -1.36
N ASN A 47 -16.81 -3.55 -2.26
CA ASN A 47 -17.89 -4.43 -2.69
C ASN A 47 -17.43 -5.42 -3.77
N ASP A 48 -16.26 -5.19 -4.37
CA ASP A 48 -15.64 -6.20 -5.23
C ASP A 48 -15.15 -7.37 -4.35
N PRO A 49 -15.60 -8.61 -4.59
CA PRO A 49 -15.24 -9.76 -3.75
C PRO A 49 -13.75 -10.13 -3.82
N THR A 50 -13.00 -9.60 -4.79
CA THR A 50 -11.56 -9.78 -4.89
C THR A 50 -10.78 -8.76 -4.05
N HIS A 51 -11.41 -7.71 -3.53
CA HIS A 51 -10.79 -6.70 -2.66
C HIS A 51 -10.90 -7.18 -1.21
N ILE A 52 -9.86 -7.89 -0.78
CA ILE A 52 -9.81 -8.59 0.51
C ILE A 52 -8.99 -7.85 1.57
N ALA A 53 -8.28 -6.78 1.19
CA ALA A 53 -7.52 -5.92 2.08
C ALA A 53 -7.69 -4.44 1.71
N PHE A 54 -7.65 -3.55 2.72
CA PHE A 54 -7.79 -2.11 2.51
C PHE A 54 -6.69 -1.35 3.26
N PHE A 55 -6.08 -0.39 2.58
CA PHE A 55 -4.92 0.33 3.09
C PHE A 55 -5.28 1.80 3.34
N SER A 56 -4.81 2.33 4.46
CA SER A 56 -4.94 3.75 4.80
C SER A 56 -3.57 4.42 4.79
N GLU A 57 -3.54 5.76 4.81
CA GLU A 57 -2.30 6.52 5.02
C GLU A 57 -1.54 6.03 6.27
N LYS A 58 -2.26 5.69 7.35
CA LYS A 58 -1.67 5.14 8.58
C LYS A 58 -1.00 3.79 8.35
N THR A 59 -1.63 2.92 7.56
CA THR A 59 -1.07 1.60 7.21
C THR A 59 0.18 1.75 6.36
N LEU A 60 0.14 2.63 5.36
CA LEU A 60 1.28 2.92 4.49
C LEU A 60 2.45 3.53 5.28
N GLN A 61 2.17 4.46 6.19
CA GLN A 61 3.20 5.04 7.07
C GLN A 61 3.79 4.00 8.04
N PHE A 62 2.97 3.08 8.56
CA PHE A 62 3.46 1.98 9.38
C PHE A 62 4.44 1.08 8.60
N LEU A 63 4.12 0.73 7.37
CA LEU A 63 5.01 -0.04 6.49
C LEU A 63 6.31 0.71 6.20
N ALA A 64 6.22 2.01 5.89
CA ALA A 64 7.39 2.86 5.68
C ALA A 64 8.33 2.83 6.89
N ASN A 65 7.79 3.01 8.09
CA ASN A 65 8.56 2.97 9.33
C ASN A 65 9.19 1.59 9.57
N LYS A 66 8.43 0.50 9.35
CA LYS A 66 8.93 -0.89 9.47
C LYS A 66 10.14 -1.13 8.58
N TRP A 67 10.12 -0.59 7.36
CA TRP A 67 11.17 -0.79 6.37
C TRP A 67 12.26 0.28 6.38
N GLN A 68 12.26 1.19 7.37
CA GLN A 68 13.15 2.36 7.40
C GLN A 68 13.13 3.14 6.08
N ALA A 69 11.95 3.19 5.46
CA ALA A 69 11.69 3.83 4.20
C ALA A 69 10.93 5.14 4.41
N ARG A 70 11.07 6.04 3.44
CA ARG A 70 10.18 7.18 3.27
C ARG A 70 9.04 6.77 2.34
N VAL A 71 7.82 7.21 2.63
CA VAL A 71 6.67 7.01 1.73
C VAL A 71 6.20 8.35 1.16
N GLU A 72 5.91 8.37 -0.13
CA GLU A 72 5.16 9.45 -0.79
C GLU A 72 3.85 8.89 -1.30
N ILE A 73 2.74 9.58 -1.01
CA ILE A 73 1.42 9.23 -1.51
C ILE A 73 1.06 10.21 -2.62
N ILE A 74 0.74 9.69 -3.80
CA ILE A 74 0.42 10.46 -4.99
C ILE A 74 -1.05 10.20 -5.36
N GLY A 75 -1.84 11.27 -5.42
CA GLY A 75 -3.27 11.16 -5.67
C GLY A 75 -3.98 10.42 -4.55
N ASP A 76 -4.95 9.60 -4.93
CA ASP A 76 -5.82 8.83 -4.04
C ASP A 76 -5.50 7.32 -4.03
N ASN A 77 -4.54 6.88 -4.85
CA ASN A 77 -4.28 5.44 -5.02
C ASN A 77 -2.83 5.00 -5.17
N VAL A 78 -1.82 5.89 -5.25
CA VAL A 78 -0.42 5.48 -5.41
C VAL A 78 0.38 5.75 -4.14
N ALA A 79 1.17 4.76 -3.73
CA ALA A 79 2.20 4.92 -2.69
C ALA A 79 3.57 4.48 -3.21
N LEU A 80 4.56 5.36 -3.03
CA LEU A 80 5.96 5.14 -3.41
C LEU A 80 6.81 5.00 -2.15
N PHE A 81 7.44 3.85 -1.97
CA PHE A 81 8.36 3.60 -0.86
C PHE A 81 9.81 3.72 -1.33
N PHE A 82 10.56 4.60 -0.66
CA PHE A 82 11.97 4.87 -0.87
C PHE A 82 12.76 4.39 0.35
N PRO A 83 13.30 3.15 0.37
CA PRO A 83 14.12 2.66 1.47
C PRO A 83 15.34 3.56 1.71
N GLY A 84 15.58 3.94 2.96
CA GLY A 84 16.89 4.44 3.37
C GLY A 84 17.85 3.25 3.32
N LYS A 85 18.88 3.33 2.49
CA LYS A 85 19.91 2.29 2.46
C LYS A 85 20.59 2.14 3.81
#